data_AF-A0A1R4GSV6-F1
#
_entry.id   AF-A0A1R4GSV6-F1
#
_cell.length_a   1.000
_cell.length_b   1.000
_cell.length_c   1.000
_cell.angle_alpha   90.00
_cell.angle_beta   90.00
_cell.angle_gamma   90.00
#
_symmetry.space_group_name_H-M   'P 1'
#
loop_
_entity.id
_entity.type
_entity.pdbx_description
1 polymer ?
#
loop_
_entity_poly.entity_id
_entity_poly.type
_entity_poly.pdbx_seq_one_letter_code
_entity_poly.pdbx_strand_id
1 'polypeptide(L)'
;MAAAEAPSAQAQAQDRGLVLNEQLNLGDVISGQRLNVVNVSDNVAVSNAAMGNALSGGADGRAADIRSTQDMQGAAVADTSLTLRGETGYVNSVTQARGNYLAGTAVNTGIDVDAGQNLNGNVTARSQIVETGARLNYGGHVSADAIGNTVALGASGTGEQRGAITGRTDQNSTGEIYAENEARFTYAPAPAVFSSQASANAVQATSTPNSHQNLSVSQSASGAGVTAWTGVWAGNAWDIAARSRAASNQAAFYNQGGSLVVDVDQQNSAEVLSRTELSSYDFGAAHSTAEAVGNEVHAGNNDIYVSIDNTQMNTGGVTASAGFTGQNGYDAYVGANAAGNAVTGFACSTCGGDLNVRNSQTNMGDVRATATTNINGWGRNVVAGSNAVGNTASFYVTGPN
;
A
#
# COMPACT_ATOMS: atom_id res chain seq x y z
N MET A 1 30.09 17.66 65.42
CA MET A 1 29.41 17.84 64.13
C MET A 1 29.81 16.67 63.24
N ALA A 2 28.94 15.67 63.09
CA ALA A 2 29.11 14.59 62.12
C ALA A 2 28.20 14.91 60.93
N ALA A 3 28.77 14.91 59.73
CA ALA A 3 28.04 15.09 58.49
C ALA A 3 27.27 13.80 58.17
N ALA A 4 25.98 13.92 57.90
CA ALA A 4 25.19 12.84 57.34
C ALA A 4 25.37 12.83 55.82
N GLU A 5 25.95 11.77 55.28
CA GLU A 5 25.91 11.47 53.85
C GLU A 5 24.46 11.17 53.44
N ALA A 6 23.96 11.92 52.46
CA ALA A 6 22.72 11.59 51.77
C ALA A 6 22.99 10.43 50.81
N PRO A 7 22.16 9.37 50.80
CA PRO A 7 22.34 8.29 49.84
C PRO A 7 22.00 8.81 48.44
N SER A 8 22.91 8.57 47.50
CA SER A 8 22.68 8.76 46.07
C SER A 8 21.59 7.79 45.61
N ALA A 9 20.43 8.34 45.27
CA ALA A 9 19.39 7.59 44.57
C ALA A 9 19.92 7.25 43.16
N GLN A 10 20.41 6.03 42.99
CA GLN A 10 20.59 5.43 41.68
C GLN A 10 19.19 5.36 41.04
N ALA A 11 18.97 6.14 39.98
CA ALA A 11 17.78 6.03 39.15
C ALA A 11 17.74 4.59 38.60
N GLN A 12 16.84 3.77 39.14
CA GLN A 12 16.55 2.46 38.58
C GLN A 12 16.05 2.69 37.16
N ALA A 13 16.68 2.03 36.18
CA ALA A 13 16.14 1.93 34.83
C ALA A 13 14.70 1.42 34.95
N GLN A 14 13.71 2.26 34.64
CA GLN A 14 12.32 1.84 34.67
C GLN A 14 12.13 0.75 33.62
N ASP A 15 11.63 -0.39 34.06
CA ASP A 15 11.46 -1.61 33.25
C ASP A 15 10.58 -1.29 32.03
N ARG A 16 11.13 -1.47 30.82
CA ARG A 16 10.40 -1.30 29.56
C ARG A 16 9.41 -2.45 29.43
N GLY A 17 8.20 -2.18 28.91
CA GLY A 17 7.26 -3.26 28.62
C GLY A 17 7.84 -4.16 27.52
N LEU A 18 7.82 -5.48 27.69
CA LEU A 18 8.32 -6.40 26.67
C LEU A 18 7.15 -7.17 26.04
N VAL A 19 7.06 -7.14 24.71
CA VAL A 19 6.16 -7.95 23.89
C VAL A 19 7.01 -8.94 23.10
N LEU A 20 6.83 -10.23 23.39
CA LEU A 20 7.40 -11.32 22.60
C LEU A 20 6.26 -12.00 21.83
N ASN A 21 6.35 -12.00 20.51
CA ASN A 21 5.36 -12.59 19.62
C ASN A 21 6.05 -13.55 18.64
N GLU A 22 5.59 -14.80 18.62
CA GLU A 22 6.02 -15.79 17.63
C GLU A 22 4.74 -16.43 17.08
N GLN A 23 4.50 -16.26 15.77
CA GLN A 23 3.33 -16.82 15.10
C GLN A 23 3.77 -17.63 13.90
N LEU A 24 3.24 -18.86 13.79
CA LEU A 24 3.44 -19.75 12.66
C LEU A 24 2.07 -20.16 12.12
N ASN A 25 1.82 -19.86 10.84
CA ASN A 25 0.61 -20.26 10.16
C ASN A 25 0.91 -21.21 9.00
N LEU A 26 0.59 -22.49 9.19
CA LEU A 26 0.79 -23.55 8.20
C LEU A 26 -0.43 -23.80 7.32
N GLY A 27 -1.61 -23.30 7.72
CA GLY A 27 -2.88 -23.57 7.06
C GLY A 27 -3.35 -22.38 6.22
N ASP A 28 -4.24 -22.66 5.27
CA ASP A 28 -4.85 -21.61 4.48
C ASP A 28 -5.85 -20.81 5.33
N VAL A 29 -5.83 -19.48 5.17
CA VAL A 29 -6.80 -18.55 5.73
C VAL A 29 -7.67 -18.05 4.58
N ILE A 30 -8.89 -18.55 4.50
CA ILE A 30 -9.80 -18.30 3.38
C ILE A 30 -11.05 -17.60 3.90
N SER A 31 -11.40 -16.48 3.26
CA SER A 31 -12.66 -15.77 3.50
C SER A 31 -13.41 -15.53 2.20
N GLY A 32 -14.59 -16.13 2.09
CA GLY A 32 -15.46 -16.04 0.91
C GLY A 32 -16.75 -15.29 1.24
N GLN A 33 -17.11 -14.31 0.42
CA GLN A 33 -18.38 -13.61 0.47
C GLN A 33 -19.10 -13.72 -0.87
N ARG A 34 -20.39 -14.08 -0.84
CA ARG A 34 -21.24 -14.09 -2.02
C ARG A 34 -22.54 -13.36 -1.73
N LEU A 35 -22.81 -12.29 -2.46
CA LEU A 35 -24.07 -11.55 -2.38
C LEU A 35 -24.86 -11.73 -3.67
N ASN A 36 -26.17 -11.93 -3.53
CA ASN A 36 -27.11 -11.96 -4.64
C ASN A 36 -28.19 -10.91 -4.39
N VAL A 37 -28.08 -9.77 -5.07
CA VAL A 37 -28.92 -8.59 -4.88
C VAL A 37 -29.65 -8.32 -6.18
N VAL A 38 -30.99 -8.33 -6.12
CA VAL A 38 -31.84 -8.14 -7.30
C VAL A 38 -32.35 -6.71 -7.42
N ASN A 39 -32.72 -6.08 -6.31
CA ASN A 39 -33.03 -4.65 -6.25
C ASN A 39 -32.71 -4.19 -4.83
N VAL A 40 -31.98 -3.09 -4.71
CA VAL A 40 -31.76 -2.40 -3.44
C VAL A 40 -31.72 -0.91 -3.72
N SER A 41 -32.47 -0.12 -2.97
CA SER A 41 -32.58 1.32 -3.21
C SER A 41 -31.37 2.09 -2.67
N ASP A 42 -30.82 1.65 -1.55
CA ASP A 42 -29.91 2.49 -0.77
C ASP A 42 -28.44 2.06 -0.94
N ASN A 43 -28.08 0.86 -0.49
CA ASN A 43 -26.68 0.46 -0.40
C ASN A 43 -26.46 -1.06 -0.56
N VAL A 44 -25.37 -1.44 -1.23
CA VAL A 44 -24.73 -2.76 -1.15
C VAL A 44 -23.36 -2.58 -0.51
N ALA A 45 -23.19 -3.02 0.73
CA ALA A 45 -21.92 -2.94 1.44
C ALA A 45 -21.35 -4.34 1.68
N VAL A 46 -20.09 -4.55 1.30
CA VAL A 46 -19.32 -5.75 1.61
C VAL A 46 -17.95 -5.37 2.13
N SER A 47 -17.56 -6.01 3.24
CA SER A 47 -16.20 -6.03 3.72
C SER A 47 -15.80 -7.48 3.89
N ASN A 48 -14.75 -7.90 3.19
CA ASN A 48 -14.22 -9.25 3.24
C ASN A 48 -12.71 -9.18 3.50
N ALA A 49 -12.23 -9.93 4.48
CA ALA A 49 -10.82 -9.92 4.85
C ALA A 49 -10.31 -11.32 5.20
N ALA A 50 -9.12 -11.65 4.71
CA ALA A 50 -8.34 -12.81 5.13
C ALA A 50 -6.96 -12.32 5.61
N MET A 51 -6.56 -12.70 6.81
CA MET A 51 -5.26 -12.31 7.40
C MET A 51 -4.57 -13.53 7.99
N GLY A 52 -3.35 -13.82 7.54
CA GLY A 52 -2.57 -14.97 8.00
C GLY A 52 -2.15 -14.88 9.46
N ASN A 53 -1.23 -13.96 9.75
CA ASN A 53 -0.73 -13.66 11.09
C ASN A 53 -0.97 -12.18 11.39
N ALA A 54 -1.32 -11.85 12.63
CA ALA A 54 -1.59 -10.48 13.04
C ALA A 54 -1.08 -10.19 14.45
N LEU A 55 -0.35 -9.09 14.60
CA LEU A 55 -0.01 -8.45 15.86
C LEU A 55 -0.46 -7.00 15.79
N SER A 56 -1.13 -6.52 16.83
CA SER A 56 -1.43 -5.10 16.98
C SER A 56 -1.24 -4.72 18.45
N GLY A 57 -0.61 -3.59 18.69
CA GLY A 57 -0.38 -3.09 20.04
C GLY A 57 0.21 -1.69 20.04
N GLY A 58 0.50 -1.21 21.25
CA GLY A 58 1.12 0.08 21.43
C GLY A 58 1.55 0.32 22.86
N ALA A 59 2.19 1.45 23.06
CA ALA A 59 2.77 1.90 24.31
C ALA A 59 2.29 3.33 24.58
N ASP A 60 1.83 3.61 25.80
CA ASP A 60 1.39 4.94 26.24
C ASP A 60 2.07 5.32 27.56
N GLY A 61 2.80 6.43 27.54
CA GLY A 61 3.51 6.99 28.69
C GLY A 61 4.68 6.14 29.23
N ARG A 62 4.83 4.89 28.79
CA ARG A 62 5.92 3.97 29.14
C ARG A 62 6.41 3.23 27.91
N ALA A 63 7.72 3.14 27.76
CA ALA A 63 8.31 2.59 26.56
C ALA A 63 8.10 1.07 26.49
N ALA A 64 8.04 0.55 25.27
CA ALA A 64 7.91 -0.88 25.04
C ALA A 64 8.91 -1.39 23.99
N ASP A 65 9.31 -2.64 24.16
CA ASP A 65 10.10 -3.41 23.22
C ASP A 65 9.19 -4.47 22.60
N ILE A 66 9.10 -4.48 21.27
CA ILE A 66 8.27 -5.40 20.52
C ILE A 66 9.21 -6.27 19.70
N ARG A 67 9.31 -7.55 20.05
CA ARG A 67 10.00 -8.55 19.24
C ARG A 67 8.97 -9.50 18.65
N SER A 68 8.87 -9.52 17.33
CA SER A 68 7.85 -10.28 16.63
C SER A 68 8.46 -11.07 15.48
N THR A 69 8.25 -12.38 15.48
CA THR A 69 8.48 -13.24 14.33
C THR A 69 7.14 -13.81 13.84
N GLN A 70 6.86 -13.65 12.55
CA GLN A 70 5.64 -14.17 11.91
C GLN A 70 6.02 -14.94 10.66
N ASP A 71 5.71 -16.23 10.61
CA ASP A 71 5.92 -17.09 9.45
C ASP A 71 4.57 -17.60 8.92
N MET A 72 4.33 -17.39 7.63
CA MET A 72 3.14 -17.89 6.93
C MET A 72 3.53 -18.78 5.76
N GLN A 73 3.07 -20.02 5.78
CA GLN A 73 3.26 -21.01 4.71
C GLN A 73 1.96 -21.31 3.96
N GLY A 74 0.82 -21.27 4.63
CA GLY A 74 -0.49 -21.42 3.98
C GLY A 74 -0.89 -20.16 3.20
N ALA A 75 -1.91 -20.28 2.34
CA ALA A 75 -2.40 -19.15 1.54
C ALA A 75 -3.35 -18.23 2.32
N ALA A 76 -3.33 -16.93 2.04
CA ALA A 76 -4.35 -15.98 2.48
C ALA A 76 -5.24 -15.61 1.29
N VAL A 77 -6.52 -16.01 1.30
CA VAL A 77 -7.43 -15.83 0.17
C VAL A 77 -8.70 -15.11 0.62
N ALA A 78 -8.97 -13.94 0.04
CA ALA A 78 -10.22 -13.22 0.20
C ALA A 78 -10.94 -13.11 -1.15
N ASP A 79 -12.10 -13.78 -1.28
CA ASP A 79 -12.91 -13.79 -2.49
C ASP A 79 -14.29 -13.17 -2.23
N THR A 80 -14.63 -12.11 -2.96
CA THR A 80 -15.94 -11.46 -2.93
C THR A 80 -16.61 -11.56 -4.29
N SER A 81 -17.79 -12.17 -4.33
CA SER A 81 -18.62 -12.30 -5.54
C SER A 81 -19.96 -11.60 -5.36
N LEU A 82 -20.20 -10.57 -6.17
CA LEU A 82 -21.44 -9.80 -6.20
C LEU A 82 -22.24 -10.18 -7.45
N THR A 83 -23.42 -10.74 -7.24
CA THR A 83 -24.44 -10.95 -8.27
C THR A 83 -25.45 -9.81 -8.13
N LEU A 84 -25.28 -8.77 -8.94
CA LEU A 84 -26.13 -7.58 -8.92
C LEU A 84 -27.04 -7.57 -10.15
N ARG A 85 -28.32 -7.26 -9.96
CA ARG A 85 -29.31 -7.12 -11.03
C ARG A 85 -30.13 -5.86 -10.79
N GLY A 86 -30.80 -5.40 -11.85
CA GLY A 86 -31.79 -4.33 -11.73
C GLY A 86 -31.20 -3.04 -11.18
N GLU A 87 -32.03 -2.28 -10.49
CA GLU A 87 -31.62 -1.02 -9.88
C GLU A 87 -30.86 -1.30 -8.58
N THR A 88 -29.61 -0.88 -8.55
CA THR A 88 -28.71 -1.05 -7.41
C THR A 88 -28.38 0.31 -6.79
N GLY A 89 -28.48 0.35 -5.46
CA GLY A 89 -28.00 1.44 -4.61
C GLY A 89 -26.49 1.69 -4.76
N TYR A 90 -25.92 2.48 -3.88
CA TYR A 90 -24.47 2.69 -3.86
C TYR A 90 -23.75 1.36 -3.52
N VAL A 91 -22.82 0.93 -4.37
CA VAL A 91 -22.02 -0.28 -4.11
C VAL A 91 -20.72 0.10 -3.42
N ASN A 92 -20.47 -0.48 -2.25
CA ASN A 92 -19.21 -0.37 -1.53
C ASN A 92 -18.69 -1.78 -1.21
N SER A 93 -17.61 -2.21 -1.85
CA SER A 93 -17.05 -3.55 -1.65
C SER A 93 -15.55 -3.48 -1.46
N VAL A 94 -15.09 -3.88 -0.28
CA VAL A 94 -13.66 -3.91 0.07
C VAL A 94 -13.27 -5.35 0.34
N THR A 95 -12.33 -5.87 -0.46
CA THR A 95 -11.78 -7.23 -0.32
C THR A 95 -10.30 -7.15 -0.02
N GLN A 96 -9.86 -7.70 1.11
CA GLN A 96 -8.48 -7.60 1.55
C GLN A 96 -7.90 -8.96 1.91
N ALA A 97 -6.72 -9.27 1.37
CA ALA A 97 -5.93 -10.42 1.79
C ALA A 97 -4.57 -9.94 2.31
N ARG A 98 -4.17 -10.42 3.48
CA ARG A 98 -2.87 -10.12 4.07
C ARG A 98 -2.18 -11.38 4.57
N GLY A 99 -0.87 -11.47 4.34
CA GLY A 99 -0.05 -12.54 4.89
C GLY A 99 0.26 -12.28 6.37
N ASN A 100 1.36 -11.58 6.64
CA ASN A 100 1.78 -11.17 7.98
C ASN A 100 1.49 -9.69 8.22
N TYR A 101 0.92 -9.37 9.38
CA TYR A 101 0.61 -7.99 9.77
C TYR A 101 1.12 -7.69 11.18
N LEU A 102 1.82 -6.56 11.33
CA LEU A 102 2.19 -5.97 12.61
C LEU A 102 1.82 -4.49 12.62
N ALA A 103 1.10 -4.07 13.65
CA ALA A 103 0.85 -2.67 13.95
C ALA A 103 1.35 -2.28 15.35
N GLY A 104 2.10 -1.17 15.42
CA GLY A 104 2.64 -0.63 16.66
C GLY A 104 2.33 0.86 16.77
N THR A 105 1.97 1.36 17.95
CA THR A 105 1.83 2.81 18.19
C THR A 105 2.49 3.24 19.48
N ALA A 106 3.23 4.33 19.47
CA ALA A 106 3.81 4.96 20.65
C ALA A 106 3.14 6.31 20.94
N VAL A 107 2.63 6.50 22.14
CA VAL A 107 2.02 7.77 22.59
C VAL A 107 2.79 8.27 23.80
N ASN A 108 3.35 9.48 23.69
CA ASN A 108 4.13 10.12 24.75
C ASN A 108 5.29 9.23 25.26
N THR A 109 5.77 8.32 24.41
CA THR A 109 6.78 7.33 24.74
C THR A 109 7.42 6.75 23.48
N GLY A 110 8.33 5.78 23.64
CA GLY A 110 8.98 5.09 22.53
C GLY A 110 8.55 3.62 22.40
N ILE A 111 8.52 3.14 21.16
CA ILE A 111 8.57 1.71 20.85
C ILE A 111 9.89 1.38 20.15
N ASP A 112 10.51 0.28 20.56
CA ASP A 112 11.61 -0.34 19.82
C ASP A 112 11.12 -1.66 19.21
N VAL A 113 11.16 -1.76 17.89
CA VAL A 113 10.52 -2.85 17.14
C VAL A 113 11.59 -3.69 16.45
N ASP A 114 11.60 -4.98 16.73
CA ASP A 114 12.37 -5.99 16.00
C ASP A 114 11.37 -6.96 15.36
N ALA A 115 11.12 -6.78 14.07
CA ALA A 115 10.07 -7.50 13.34
C ALA A 115 10.65 -8.33 12.19
N GLY A 116 10.54 -9.65 12.29
CA GLY A 116 10.78 -10.58 11.19
C GLY A 116 9.47 -11.13 10.63
N GLN A 117 9.22 -10.95 9.34
CA GLN A 117 8.05 -11.50 8.66
C GLN A 117 8.48 -12.33 7.45
N ASN A 118 8.10 -13.61 7.43
CA ASN A 118 8.37 -14.55 6.35
C ASN A 118 7.06 -15.04 5.74
N LEU A 119 6.90 -14.86 4.43
CA LEU A 119 5.72 -15.32 3.69
C LEU A 119 6.15 -16.24 2.55
N ASN A 120 5.71 -17.49 2.61
CA ASN A 120 5.90 -18.48 1.55
C ASN A 120 4.59 -18.87 0.85
N GLY A 121 3.46 -18.67 1.54
CA GLY A 121 2.14 -18.90 0.95
C GLY A 121 1.68 -17.75 0.04
N ASN A 122 0.74 -18.05 -0.86
CA ASN A 122 0.17 -17.05 -1.76
C ASN A 122 -0.81 -16.13 -1.02
N VAL A 123 -0.90 -14.88 -1.46
CA VAL A 123 -1.89 -13.91 -0.95
C VAL A 123 -2.74 -13.43 -2.12
N THR A 124 -4.05 -13.66 -2.03
CA THR A 124 -4.99 -13.40 -3.13
C THR A 124 -6.20 -12.63 -2.62
N ALA A 125 -6.45 -11.44 -3.17
CA ALA A 125 -7.67 -10.68 -2.96
C ALA A 125 -8.42 -10.54 -4.30
N ARG A 126 -9.67 -11.00 -4.36
CA ARG A 126 -10.49 -10.95 -5.57
C ARG A 126 -11.86 -10.38 -5.27
N SER A 127 -12.26 -9.35 -6.02
CA SER A 127 -13.63 -8.84 -6.01
C SER A 127 -14.23 -8.91 -7.41
N GLN A 128 -15.43 -9.47 -7.56
CA GLN A 128 -16.07 -9.64 -8.87
C GLN A 128 -17.55 -9.24 -8.85
N ILE A 129 -17.98 -8.39 -9.78
CA ILE A 129 -19.39 -8.21 -10.16
C ILE A 129 -19.66 -9.08 -11.38
N VAL A 130 -20.29 -10.23 -11.16
CA VAL A 130 -20.31 -11.37 -12.10
C VAL A 130 -21.36 -11.21 -13.21
N GLU A 131 -22.44 -10.47 -12.96
CA GLU A 131 -23.61 -10.37 -13.86
C GLU A 131 -23.73 -9.00 -14.51
N THR A 132 -24.08 -8.98 -15.81
CA THR A 132 -24.09 -7.76 -16.63
C THR A 132 -25.31 -6.87 -16.40
N GLY A 133 -26.40 -7.40 -15.82
CA GLY A 133 -27.69 -6.73 -15.69
C GLY A 133 -27.77 -5.64 -14.61
N ALA A 134 -26.69 -5.34 -13.90
CA ALA A 134 -26.67 -4.34 -12.85
C ALA A 134 -26.78 -2.90 -13.41
N ARG A 135 -27.54 -2.05 -12.70
CA ARG A 135 -27.61 -0.59 -12.91
C ARG A 135 -27.17 0.10 -11.62
N LEU A 136 -25.94 0.61 -11.62
CA LEU A 136 -25.30 1.28 -10.49
C LEU A 136 -25.70 2.75 -10.46
N ASN A 137 -26.98 3.04 -10.19
CA ASN A 137 -27.54 4.40 -10.30
C ASN A 137 -26.84 5.43 -9.42
N TYR A 138 -26.29 5.00 -8.29
CA TYR A 138 -25.57 5.85 -7.36
C TYR A 138 -24.04 5.66 -7.45
N GLY A 139 -23.56 4.88 -8.42
CA GLY A 139 -22.16 4.57 -8.59
C GLY A 139 -21.66 3.57 -7.56
N GLY A 140 -20.37 3.64 -7.25
CA GLY A 140 -19.79 2.76 -6.24
C GLY A 140 -18.28 2.82 -6.12
N HIS A 141 -17.79 2.15 -5.09
CA HIS A 141 -16.39 1.89 -4.85
C HIS A 141 -16.19 0.40 -4.62
N VAL A 142 -15.35 -0.23 -5.43
CA VAL A 142 -14.96 -1.64 -5.26
C VAL A 142 -13.45 -1.69 -5.23
N SER A 143 -12.87 -2.29 -4.20
CA SER A 143 -11.42 -2.47 -4.06
C SER A 143 -11.05 -3.92 -3.74
N ALA A 144 -9.88 -4.34 -4.26
CA ALA A 144 -9.22 -5.59 -3.93
C ALA A 144 -7.76 -5.32 -3.57
N ASP A 145 -7.36 -5.64 -2.33
CA ASP A 145 -6.05 -5.31 -1.79
C ASP A 145 -5.34 -6.57 -1.27
N ALA A 146 -4.24 -6.97 -1.91
CA ALA A 146 -3.41 -8.11 -1.50
C ALA A 146 -2.03 -7.61 -1.03
N ILE A 147 -1.67 -7.87 0.23
CA ILE A 147 -0.36 -7.47 0.76
C ILE A 147 0.30 -8.66 1.47
N GLY A 148 1.52 -9.01 1.08
CA GLY A 148 2.24 -10.12 1.68
C GLY A 148 2.58 -9.88 3.15
N ASN A 149 3.58 -9.03 3.38
CA ASN A 149 4.04 -8.65 4.71
C ASN A 149 3.76 -7.16 4.96
N THR A 150 3.34 -6.81 6.16
CA THR A 150 3.06 -5.42 6.55
C THR A 150 3.55 -5.12 7.96
N VAL A 151 4.29 -4.03 8.09
CA VAL A 151 4.61 -3.37 9.37
C VAL A 151 4.11 -1.93 9.30
N ALA A 152 3.22 -1.55 10.23
CA ALA A 152 2.66 -0.21 10.33
C ALA A 152 2.93 0.38 11.71
N LEU A 153 3.70 1.48 11.77
CA LEU A 153 4.16 2.10 13.01
C LEU A 153 3.66 3.54 13.13
N GLY A 154 3.20 3.89 14.31
CA GLY A 154 2.71 5.22 14.66
C GLY A 154 3.45 5.79 15.85
N ALA A 155 3.76 7.09 15.86
CA ALA A 155 4.21 7.77 17.07
C ALA A 155 3.58 9.15 17.23
N SER A 156 3.27 9.50 18.48
CA SER A 156 2.79 10.83 18.83
C SER A 156 3.37 11.29 20.16
N GLY A 157 3.63 12.59 20.27
CA GLY A 157 4.10 13.25 21.48
C GLY A 157 3.25 14.48 21.82
N THR A 158 3.14 14.78 23.11
CA THR A 158 2.41 15.95 23.64
C THR A 158 3.24 16.65 24.71
N GLY A 159 3.27 17.99 24.65
CA GLY A 159 4.00 18.80 25.61
C GLY A 159 5.50 18.45 25.67
N GLU A 160 5.96 18.02 26.85
CA GLU A 160 7.37 17.65 27.10
C GLU A 160 7.68 16.19 26.74
N GLN A 161 6.66 15.34 26.54
CA GLN A 161 6.84 13.92 26.24
C GLN A 161 6.91 13.69 24.72
N ARG A 162 7.89 12.90 24.29
CA ARG A 162 8.14 12.63 22.88
C ARG A 162 7.64 11.26 22.46
N GLY A 163 7.11 11.18 21.24
CA GLY A 163 6.88 9.91 20.55
C GLY A 163 8.17 9.41 19.92
N ALA A 164 8.45 8.11 19.96
CA ALA A 164 9.62 7.54 19.29
C ALA A 164 9.31 6.21 18.63
N ILE A 165 9.81 6.05 17.40
CA ILE A 165 9.84 4.76 16.71
C ILE A 165 11.29 4.43 16.44
N THR A 166 11.77 3.33 17.00
CA THR A 166 13.08 2.77 16.66
C THR A 166 12.97 1.31 16.25
N GLY A 167 13.95 0.83 15.51
CA GLY A 167 14.20 -0.60 15.39
C GLY A 167 14.45 -1.09 13.97
N ARG A 168 14.20 -2.38 13.76
CA ARG A 168 14.50 -3.12 12.55
C ARG A 168 13.28 -3.89 12.05
N THR A 169 13.12 -3.93 10.74
CA THR A 169 12.12 -4.77 10.09
C THR A 169 12.77 -5.55 8.95
N ASP A 170 12.62 -6.87 8.99
CA ASP A 170 13.06 -7.81 7.95
C ASP A 170 11.82 -8.51 7.36
N GLN A 171 11.52 -8.26 6.09
CA GLN A 171 10.40 -8.90 5.39
C GLN A 171 10.89 -9.72 4.21
N ASN A 172 10.52 -11.00 4.17
CA ASN A 172 10.80 -11.90 3.06
C ASN A 172 9.50 -12.47 2.49
N SER A 173 9.33 -12.38 1.17
CA SER A 173 8.16 -12.89 0.45
C SER A 173 8.55 -13.74 -0.75
N THR A 174 8.15 -15.01 -0.74
CA THR A 174 8.34 -15.97 -1.83
C THR A 174 7.01 -16.46 -2.44
N GLY A 175 5.87 -16.13 -1.82
CA GLY A 175 4.55 -16.40 -2.37
C GLY A 175 4.17 -15.48 -3.54
N GLU A 176 3.15 -15.89 -4.31
CA GLU A 176 2.49 -15.01 -5.28
C GLU A 176 1.56 -14.02 -4.57
N ILE A 177 1.61 -12.75 -4.96
CA ILE A 177 0.69 -11.72 -4.48
C ILE A 177 -0.20 -11.28 -5.63
N TYR A 178 -1.51 -11.47 -5.47
CA TYR A 178 -2.47 -11.26 -6.54
C TYR A 178 -3.70 -10.48 -6.06
N ALA A 179 -3.94 -9.33 -6.66
CA ALA A 179 -5.15 -8.53 -6.45
C ALA A 179 -5.94 -8.39 -7.75
N GLU A 180 -7.21 -8.77 -7.72
CA GLU A 180 -8.12 -8.75 -8.87
C GLU A 180 -9.42 -8.04 -8.53
N ASN A 181 -9.85 -7.17 -9.44
CA ASN A 181 -11.14 -6.52 -9.39
C ASN A 181 -11.80 -6.58 -10.77
N GLU A 182 -12.84 -7.38 -10.87
CA GLU A 182 -13.62 -7.57 -12.09
C GLU A 182 -15.00 -6.94 -11.92
N ALA A 183 -15.45 -6.11 -12.86
CA ALA A 183 -16.81 -5.59 -12.83
C ALA A 183 -17.47 -5.54 -14.19
N ARG A 184 -18.71 -6.05 -14.25
CA ARG A 184 -19.58 -5.94 -15.43
C ARG A 184 -20.92 -5.35 -15.01
N PHE A 185 -21.38 -4.34 -15.73
CA PHE A 185 -22.68 -3.68 -15.47
C PHE A 185 -23.18 -2.91 -16.69
N THR A 186 -24.48 -2.66 -16.76
CA THR A 186 -25.09 -1.97 -17.91
C THR A 186 -25.07 -0.45 -17.82
N TYR A 187 -25.15 0.10 -16.62
CA TYR A 187 -25.38 1.53 -16.44
C TYR A 187 -24.78 2.07 -15.13
N ALA A 188 -24.09 3.22 -15.19
CA ALA A 188 -23.66 3.99 -14.02
C ALA A 188 -23.70 5.50 -14.31
N PRO A 189 -24.75 6.24 -13.92
CA PRO A 189 -24.84 7.68 -14.13
C PRO A 189 -24.06 8.50 -13.09
N ALA A 190 -23.63 7.88 -12.00
CA ALA A 190 -22.83 8.46 -10.93
C ALA A 190 -21.44 7.81 -10.88
N PRO A 191 -20.45 8.43 -10.20
CA PRO A 191 -19.06 7.95 -10.20
C PRO A 191 -18.91 6.51 -9.70
N ALA A 192 -18.26 5.67 -10.51
CA ALA A 192 -17.93 4.29 -10.17
C ALA A 192 -16.41 4.06 -10.26
N VAL A 193 -15.81 3.65 -9.14
CA VAL A 193 -14.37 3.45 -9.00
C VAL A 193 -14.08 2.00 -8.65
N PHE A 194 -13.22 1.38 -9.45
CA PHE A 194 -12.72 0.03 -9.26
C PHE A 194 -11.20 0.09 -9.11
N SER A 195 -10.67 -0.52 -8.05
CA SER A 195 -9.23 -0.55 -7.81
C SER A 195 -8.71 -1.91 -7.37
N SER A 196 -7.48 -2.20 -7.76
CA SER A 196 -6.72 -3.35 -7.27
C SER A 196 -5.33 -2.91 -6.82
N GLN A 197 -4.89 -3.38 -5.66
CA GLN A 197 -3.54 -3.11 -5.14
C GLN A 197 -2.85 -4.40 -4.70
N ALA A 198 -1.63 -4.62 -5.18
CA ALA A 198 -0.80 -5.75 -4.78
C ALA A 198 0.56 -5.28 -4.27
N SER A 199 1.02 -5.82 -3.14
CA SER A 199 2.38 -5.58 -2.64
C SER A 199 2.98 -6.77 -1.92
N ALA A 200 4.25 -7.10 -2.18
CA ALA A 200 4.92 -8.19 -1.46
C ALA A 200 5.25 -7.78 -0.03
N ASN A 201 5.92 -6.65 0.14
CA ASN A 201 6.39 -6.19 1.43
C ASN A 201 6.09 -4.70 1.59
N ALA A 202 5.47 -4.33 2.71
CA ALA A 202 5.13 -2.97 3.03
C ALA A 202 5.58 -2.60 4.44
N VAL A 203 6.35 -1.51 4.56
CA VAL A 203 6.61 -0.83 5.83
C VAL A 203 6.09 0.58 5.76
N GLN A 204 5.34 0.99 6.78
CA GLN A 204 4.90 2.36 6.95
C GLN A 204 5.22 2.82 8.37
N ALA A 205 5.83 4.00 8.51
CA ALA A 205 5.97 4.67 9.80
C ALA A 205 5.52 6.12 9.69
N THR A 206 4.65 6.54 10.61
CA THR A 206 4.10 7.89 10.63
C THR A 206 4.18 8.47 12.03
N SER A 207 4.61 9.72 12.16
CA SER A 207 4.67 10.39 13.45
C SER A 207 4.21 11.84 13.41
N THR A 208 3.66 12.30 14.53
CA THR A 208 3.19 13.69 14.73
C THR A 208 4.34 14.59 15.22
N PRO A 209 4.11 15.90 15.41
CA PRO A 209 5.13 16.77 16.00
C PRO A 209 5.57 16.26 17.37
N ASN A 210 6.76 16.67 17.81
CA ASN A 210 7.42 16.16 19.02
C ASN A 210 7.69 14.64 18.99
N SER A 211 8.04 14.09 17.83
CA SER A 211 8.42 12.68 17.70
C SER A 211 9.86 12.51 17.21
N HIS A 212 10.32 11.28 16.98
CA HIS A 212 11.45 10.96 16.12
C HIS A 212 11.31 9.55 15.54
N GLN A 213 12.02 9.27 14.43
CA GLN A 213 12.05 7.96 13.79
C GLN A 213 13.48 7.53 13.49
N ASN A 214 13.83 6.30 13.83
CA ASN A 214 15.11 5.66 13.47
C ASN A 214 14.88 4.19 13.10
N LEU A 215 14.81 3.88 11.80
CA LEU A 215 14.41 2.56 11.32
C LEU A 215 15.42 1.99 10.33
N SER A 216 15.71 0.69 10.46
CA SER A 216 16.37 -0.11 9.43
C SER A 216 15.36 -1.10 8.84
N VAL A 217 15.22 -1.10 7.52
CA VAL A 217 14.24 -1.91 6.80
C VAL A 217 14.97 -2.73 5.74
N SER A 218 14.84 -4.05 5.80
CA SER A 218 15.25 -4.96 4.73
C SER A 218 14.02 -5.67 4.18
N GLN A 219 13.83 -5.61 2.86
CA GLN A 219 12.71 -6.28 2.18
C GLN A 219 13.24 -7.08 1.00
N SER A 220 12.89 -8.37 0.94
CA SER A 220 13.21 -9.25 -0.17
C SER A 220 11.95 -9.88 -0.75
N ALA A 221 11.82 -9.80 -2.07
CA ALA A 221 10.74 -10.40 -2.83
C ALA A 221 11.30 -11.27 -3.97
N SER A 222 10.99 -12.56 -3.95
CA SER A 222 11.51 -13.55 -4.92
C SER A 222 10.47 -14.57 -5.37
N GLY A 223 9.18 -14.29 -5.08
CA GLY A 223 8.07 -15.16 -5.44
C GLY A 223 7.66 -15.12 -6.91
N ALA A 224 6.58 -15.84 -7.21
CA ALA A 224 6.07 -16.01 -8.58
C ALA A 224 5.62 -14.70 -9.25
N GLY A 225 5.27 -13.67 -8.46
CA GLY A 225 4.96 -12.35 -8.96
C GLY A 225 4.12 -11.51 -8.00
N VAL A 226 4.06 -10.21 -8.28
CA VAL A 226 3.20 -9.23 -7.61
C VAL A 226 2.30 -8.61 -8.67
N THR A 227 1.04 -9.01 -8.71
CA THR A 227 0.10 -8.65 -9.77
C THR A 227 -1.13 -7.94 -9.24
N ALA A 228 -1.43 -6.77 -9.81
CA ALA A 228 -2.69 -6.06 -9.62
C ALA A 228 -3.43 -5.95 -10.96
N TRP A 229 -4.65 -6.46 -11.04
CA TRP A 229 -5.47 -6.42 -12.24
C TRP A 229 -6.85 -5.83 -11.95
N THR A 230 -7.28 -4.88 -12.78
CA THR A 230 -8.61 -4.27 -12.71
C THR A 230 -9.28 -4.31 -14.08
N GLY A 231 -10.32 -5.12 -14.23
CA GLY A 231 -11.10 -5.26 -15.45
C GLY A 231 -12.52 -4.75 -15.27
N VAL A 232 -12.93 -3.75 -16.04
CA VAL A 232 -14.25 -3.12 -15.94
C VAL A 232 -14.89 -3.00 -17.31
N TRP A 233 -16.05 -3.63 -17.49
CA TRP A 233 -16.84 -3.54 -18.72
C TRP A 233 -18.23 -2.98 -18.40
N ALA A 234 -18.39 -1.69 -18.68
CA ALA A 234 -19.66 -1.00 -18.56
C ALA A 234 -20.39 -0.96 -19.91
N GLY A 235 -21.73 -1.00 -19.86
CA GLY A 235 -22.58 -0.54 -20.95
C GLY A 235 -22.41 0.97 -21.12
N ASN A 236 -23.11 1.76 -20.30
CA ASN A 236 -23.01 3.22 -20.31
C ASN A 236 -22.57 3.73 -18.93
N ALA A 237 -21.52 4.55 -18.86
CA ALA A 237 -21.03 5.08 -17.58
C ALA A 237 -20.64 6.56 -17.68
N TRP A 238 -21.24 7.40 -16.84
CA TRP A 238 -20.96 8.84 -16.88
C TRP A 238 -19.61 9.19 -16.28
N ASP A 239 -19.21 8.59 -15.17
CA ASP A 239 -17.88 8.76 -14.58
C ASP A 239 -17.40 7.41 -14.08
N ILE A 240 -16.34 6.89 -14.70
CA ILE A 240 -15.84 5.54 -14.46
C ILE A 240 -14.33 5.52 -14.36
N ALA A 241 -13.81 4.84 -13.35
CA ALA A 241 -12.39 4.68 -13.14
C ALA A 241 -12.01 3.22 -12.85
N ALA A 242 -11.04 2.71 -13.60
CA ALA A 242 -10.32 1.48 -13.32
C ALA A 242 -8.88 1.83 -12.95
N ARG A 243 -8.44 1.43 -11.75
CA ARG A 243 -7.09 1.68 -11.25
C ARG A 243 -6.42 0.37 -10.83
N SER A 244 -5.17 0.16 -11.20
CA SER A 244 -4.37 -0.95 -10.68
C SER A 244 -3.04 -0.42 -10.20
N ARG A 245 -2.54 -0.96 -9.09
CA ARG A 245 -1.21 -0.64 -8.56
C ARG A 245 -0.51 -1.89 -8.02
N ALA A 246 0.64 -2.22 -8.57
CA ALA A 246 1.50 -3.29 -8.07
C ALA A 246 2.84 -2.70 -7.61
N ALA A 247 3.23 -2.92 -6.35
CA ALA A 247 4.51 -2.46 -5.80
C ALA A 247 5.18 -3.59 -5.03
N SER A 248 6.32 -4.13 -5.48
CA SER A 248 6.90 -5.31 -4.81
C SER A 248 7.30 -4.99 -3.38
N ASN A 249 8.33 -4.16 -3.19
CA ASN A 249 8.76 -3.69 -1.89
C ASN A 249 8.45 -2.20 -1.75
N GLN A 250 7.75 -1.80 -0.69
CA GLN A 250 7.48 -0.40 -0.39
C GLN A 250 7.83 -0.06 1.06
N ALA A 251 8.50 1.08 1.25
CA ALA A 251 8.77 1.65 2.55
C ALA A 251 8.40 3.14 2.56
N ALA A 252 7.49 3.53 3.45
CA ALA A 252 6.97 4.89 3.54
C ALA A 252 7.15 5.45 4.95
N PHE A 253 7.89 6.54 5.06
CA PHE A 253 8.21 7.20 6.32
C PHE A 253 7.76 8.64 6.25
N TYR A 254 6.98 9.06 7.24
CA TYR A 254 6.55 10.45 7.35
C TYR A 254 6.66 10.91 8.79
N ASN A 255 7.50 11.90 9.03
CA ASN A 255 7.83 12.40 10.36
C ASN A 255 7.49 13.89 10.44
N GLN A 256 6.79 14.29 11.49
CA GLN A 256 6.47 15.71 11.72
C GLN A 256 7.25 16.33 12.88
N GLY A 257 8.18 15.60 13.51
CA GLY A 257 8.96 16.10 14.65
C GLY A 257 10.33 15.44 14.77
N GLY A 258 11.33 16.18 15.21
CA GLY A 258 12.70 15.70 15.44
C GLY A 258 13.41 15.22 14.17
N SER A 259 14.11 14.10 14.29
CA SER A 259 14.89 13.51 13.21
C SER A 259 14.18 12.32 12.57
N LEU A 260 14.28 12.21 11.25
CA LEU A 260 14.00 11.01 10.48
C LEU A 260 15.33 10.38 10.04
N VAL A 261 15.64 9.19 10.54
CA VAL A 261 16.81 8.41 10.12
C VAL A 261 16.31 7.07 9.60
N VAL A 262 16.55 6.78 8.33
CA VAL A 262 16.13 5.52 7.71
C VAL A 262 17.27 4.89 6.93
N ASP A 263 17.42 3.59 7.13
CA ASP A 263 18.31 2.70 6.39
C ASP A 263 17.43 1.66 5.70
N VAL A 264 17.44 1.62 4.37
CA VAL A 264 16.53 0.79 3.58
C VAL A 264 17.32 -0.02 2.55
N ASP A 265 17.18 -1.35 2.62
CA ASP A 265 17.68 -2.30 1.63
C ASP A 265 16.50 -3.06 1.02
N GLN A 266 16.24 -2.88 -0.27
CA GLN A 266 15.15 -3.55 -0.99
C GLN A 266 15.69 -4.37 -2.15
N GLN A 267 15.34 -5.65 -2.19
CA GLN A 267 15.70 -6.57 -3.27
C GLN A 267 14.44 -7.18 -3.87
N ASN A 268 14.24 -6.99 -5.17
CA ASN A 268 13.15 -7.60 -5.91
C ASN A 268 13.67 -8.41 -7.10
N SER A 269 13.31 -9.68 -7.14
CA SER A 269 13.51 -10.59 -8.27
C SER A 269 12.20 -11.15 -8.83
N ALA A 270 11.07 -10.85 -8.18
CA ALA A 270 9.73 -11.22 -8.66
C ALA A 270 9.27 -10.29 -9.79
N GLU A 271 8.46 -10.81 -10.71
CA GLU A 271 7.78 -10.00 -11.73
C GLU A 271 6.72 -9.11 -11.07
N VAL A 272 6.66 -7.83 -11.47
CA VAL A 272 5.67 -6.86 -11.00
C VAL A 272 4.78 -6.45 -12.17
N LEU A 273 3.48 -6.74 -12.06
CA LEU A 273 2.51 -6.49 -13.12
C LEU A 273 1.32 -5.67 -12.60
N SER A 274 1.07 -4.53 -13.24
CA SER A 274 -0.16 -3.76 -13.04
C SER A 274 -0.91 -3.68 -14.36
N ARG A 275 -2.19 -4.08 -14.38
CA ARG A 275 -3.02 -4.04 -15.57
C ARG A 275 -4.39 -3.44 -15.30
N THR A 276 -4.81 -2.49 -16.13
CA THR A 276 -6.21 -2.06 -16.22
C THR A 276 -6.79 -2.30 -17.60
N GLU A 277 -8.02 -2.78 -17.63
CA GLU A 277 -8.84 -2.86 -18.83
C GLU A 277 -10.19 -2.23 -18.54
N LEU A 278 -10.51 -1.16 -19.25
CA LEU A 278 -11.76 -0.43 -19.09
C LEU A 278 -12.49 -0.38 -20.43
N SER A 279 -13.78 -0.65 -20.43
CA SER A 279 -14.63 -0.35 -21.57
C SER A 279 -15.96 0.28 -21.17
N SER A 280 -16.44 1.20 -22.00
CA SER A 280 -17.79 1.76 -21.89
C SER A 280 -18.30 2.14 -23.27
N TYR A 281 -19.52 1.74 -23.62
CA TYR A 281 -20.15 2.12 -24.90
C TYR A 281 -20.34 3.64 -24.97
N ASP A 282 -21.22 4.20 -24.13
CA ASP A 282 -21.28 5.65 -23.92
C ASP A 282 -20.54 6.04 -22.63
N PHE A 283 -19.75 7.11 -22.66
CA PHE A 283 -19.02 7.60 -21.49
C PHE A 283 -19.05 9.11 -21.28
N GLY A 284 -19.07 9.55 -20.01
CA GLY A 284 -18.78 10.94 -19.66
C GLY A 284 -17.28 11.12 -19.51
N ALA A 285 -16.72 10.80 -18.35
CA ALA A 285 -15.30 10.70 -18.08
C ALA A 285 -14.89 9.23 -17.83
N ALA A 286 -13.84 8.76 -18.49
CA ALA A 286 -13.28 7.42 -18.31
C ALA A 286 -11.81 7.52 -17.92
N HIS A 287 -11.43 6.87 -16.81
CA HIS A 287 -10.07 6.85 -16.29
C HIS A 287 -9.55 5.40 -16.20
N SER A 288 -8.50 5.07 -16.95
CA SER A 288 -7.83 3.77 -16.88
C SER A 288 -6.37 3.97 -16.52
N THR A 289 -5.97 3.59 -15.30
CA THR A 289 -4.61 3.85 -14.81
C THR A 289 -3.94 2.61 -14.21
N ALA A 290 -2.75 2.26 -14.68
CA ALA A 290 -1.93 1.18 -14.15
C ALA A 290 -0.58 1.70 -13.65
N GLU A 291 -0.18 1.30 -12.45
CA GLU A 291 1.09 1.68 -11.83
C GLU A 291 1.86 0.46 -11.33
N ALA A 292 3.09 0.28 -11.80
CA ALA A 292 3.94 -0.83 -11.39
C ALA A 292 5.30 -0.32 -10.88
N VAL A 293 5.71 -0.73 -9.69
CA VAL A 293 7.02 -0.37 -9.13
C VAL A 293 7.71 -1.60 -8.55
N GLY A 294 8.97 -1.84 -8.91
CA GLY A 294 9.77 -2.91 -8.30
C GLY A 294 10.02 -2.62 -6.83
N ASN A 295 10.85 -1.62 -6.55
CA ASN A 295 11.14 -1.16 -5.19
C ASN A 295 10.82 0.32 -5.04
N GLU A 296 10.16 0.71 -3.94
CA GLU A 296 9.80 2.09 -3.66
C GLU A 296 10.14 2.51 -2.23
N VAL A 297 10.73 3.71 -2.10
CA VAL A 297 10.92 4.39 -0.83
C VAL A 297 10.36 5.80 -0.90
N HIS A 298 9.57 6.16 0.10
CA HIS A 298 9.14 7.54 0.34
C HIS A 298 9.54 7.94 1.76
N ALA A 299 10.33 9.00 1.91
CA ALA A 299 10.78 9.46 3.23
C ALA A 299 10.62 10.99 3.35
N GLY A 300 9.69 11.43 4.18
CA GLY A 300 9.38 12.83 4.40
C GLY A 300 9.57 13.26 5.84
N ASN A 301 10.23 14.40 6.05
CA ASN A 301 10.28 15.03 7.37
C ASN A 301 9.86 16.49 7.31
N ASN A 302 8.99 16.87 8.24
CA ASN A 302 8.58 18.25 8.45
C ASN A 302 9.29 18.90 9.65
N ASP A 303 10.58 18.59 9.85
CA ASP A 303 11.37 19.12 10.96
C ASP A 303 12.89 19.10 10.61
N ILE A 304 13.76 19.26 11.61
CA ILE A 304 15.16 19.66 11.48
C ILE A 304 16.10 18.70 10.73
N TYR A 305 15.87 17.39 10.70
CA TYR A 305 16.90 16.46 10.18
C TYR A 305 16.34 15.23 9.48
N VAL A 306 16.90 14.94 8.30
CA VAL A 306 16.61 13.74 7.50
C VAL A 306 17.91 13.08 7.08
N SER A 307 18.03 11.79 7.39
CA SER A 307 19.07 10.92 6.86
C SER A 307 18.42 9.72 6.18
N ILE A 308 18.72 9.52 4.90
CA ILE A 308 18.26 8.38 4.10
C ILE A 308 19.51 7.63 3.63
N ASP A 309 19.68 6.39 4.04
CA ASP A 309 20.56 5.43 3.39
C ASP A 309 19.69 4.42 2.65
N ASN A 310 19.76 4.40 1.32
CA ASN A 310 18.85 3.62 0.47
C ASN A 310 19.65 2.82 -0.54
N THR A 311 19.45 1.51 -0.53
CA THR A 311 19.94 0.58 -1.54
C THR A 311 18.76 -0.21 -2.12
N GLN A 312 18.55 -0.10 -3.44
CA GLN A 312 17.49 -0.82 -4.14
C GLN A 312 18.08 -1.63 -5.30
N MET A 313 17.78 -2.92 -5.33
CA MET A 313 18.12 -3.83 -6.42
C MET A 313 16.85 -4.46 -6.99
N ASN A 314 16.59 -4.21 -8.28
CA ASN A 314 15.50 -4.85 -9.01
C ASN A 314 16.05 -5.67 -10.18
N THR A 315 15.86 -6.98 -10.16
CA THR A 315 16.20 -7.91 -11.24
C THR A 315 14.97 -8.50 -11.94
N GLY A 316 13.79 -8.42 -11.30
CA GLY A 316 12.51 -8.84 -11.89
C GLY A 316 11.96 -7.81 -12.88
N GLY A 317 11.15 -8.25 -13.85
CA GLY A 317 10.46 -7.36 -14.77
C GLY A 317 9.41 -6.49 -14.08
N VAL A 318 9.20 -5.27 -14.58
CA VAL A 318 8.17 -4.34 -14.11
C VAL A 318 7.34 -3.90 -15.30
N THR A 319 6.05 -4.24 -15.30
CA THR A 319 5.13 -3.95 -16.41
C THR A 319 3.86 -3.25 -15.91
N ALA A 320 3.57 -2.08 -16.47
CA ALA A 320 2.29 -1.38 -16.32
C ALA A 320 1.55 -1.34 -17.68
N SER A 321 0.30 -1.80 -17.70
CA SER A 321 -0.54 -1.78 -18.90
C SER A 321 -1.91 -1.19 -18.59
N ALA A 322 -2.28 -0.11 -19.26
CA ALA A 322 -3.59 0.51 -19.13
C ALA A 322 -4.31 0.54 -20.48
N GLY A 323 -5.53 0.03 -20.51
CA GLY A 323 -6.39 -0.03 -21.68
C GLY A 323 -7.72 0.69 -21.48
N PHE A 324 -8.17 1.45 -22.47
CA PHE A 324 -9.55 1.93 -22.57
C PHE A 324 -10.13 1.69 -23.97
N THR A 325 -11.37 1.18 -24.04
CA THR A 325 -12.14 1.10 -25.29
C THR A 325 -13.53 1.71 -25.09
N GLY A 326 -13.93 2.66 -25.95
CA GLY A 326 -15.29 3.19 -25.93
C GLY A 326 -15.89 3.53 -27.29
N GLN A 327 -17.20 3.74 -27.35
CA GLN A 327 -17.91 4.10 -28.58
C GLN A 327 -18.08 5.61 -28.70
N ASN A 328 -18.87 6.24 -27.82
CA ASN A 328 -19.10 7.69 -27.83
C ASN A 328 -18.93 8.28 -26.44
N GLY A 329 -18.31 9.46 -26.30
CA GLY A 329 -18.23 10.09 -24.99
C GLY A 329 -17.45 11.40 -24.94
N TYR A 330 -17.27 11.92 -23.73
CA TYR A 330 -16.58 13.18 -23.53
C TYR A 330 -15.07 12.95 -23.34
N ASP A 331 -14.62 12.59 -22.15
CA ASP A 331 -13.20 12.60 -21.80
C ASP A 331 -12.68 11.20 -21.48
N ALA A 332 -11.55 10.83 -22.06
CA ALA A 332 -10.85 9.58 -21.77
C ALA A 332 -9.41 9.88 -21.32
N TYR A 333 -9.02 9.32 -20.17
CA TYR A 333 -7.69 9.45 -19.58
C TYR A 333 -7.11 8.06 -19.36
N VAL A 334 -6.03 7.73 -20.06
CA VAL A 334 -5.35 6.43 -19.95
C VAL A 334 -3.90 6.64 -19.55
N GLY A 335 -3.47 6.03 -18.45
CA GLY A 335 -2.13 6.23 -17.88
C GLY A 335 -1.47 4.91 -17.51
N ALA A 336 -0.27 4.65 -17.99
CA ALA A 336 0.54 3.52 -17.55
C ALA A 336 1.90 4.01 -17.04
N ASN A 337 2.22 3.77 -15.77
CA ASN A 337 3.46 4.19 -15.16
C ASN A 337 4.21 2.98 -14.60
N ALA A 338 5.44 2.75 -15.06
CA ALA A 338 6.29 1.67 -14.58
C ALA A 338 7.65 2.22 -14.11
N ALA A 339 8.09 1.82 -12.92
CA ALA A 339 9.41 2.15 -12.41
C ALA A 339 10.13 0.90 -11.87
N GLY A 340 11.38 0.66 -12.26
CA GLY A 340 12.18 -0.43 -11.67
C GLY A 340 12.44 -0.18 -10.19
N ASN A 341 13.09 0.95 -9.89
CA ASN A 341 13.24 1.47 -8.54
C ASN A 341 12.81 2.94 -8.46
N ALA A 342 12.19 3.33 -7.36
CA ALA A 342 11.78 4.70 -7.09
C ALA A 342 12.15 5.10 -5.67
N VAL A 343 12.70 6.31 -5.51
CA VAL A 343 12.91 6.94 -4.21
C VAL A 343 12.48 8.39 -4.25
N THR A 344 11.74 8.80 -3.22
CA THR A 344 11.40 10.21 -2.98
C THR A 344 11.76 10.57 -1.55
N GLY A 345 12.56 11.62 -1.37
CA GLY A 345 12.91 12.15 -0.06
C GLY A 345 12.66 13.64 0.03
N PHE A 346 12.15 14.12 1.16
CA PHE A 346 12.03 15.56 1.38
C PHE A 346 12.22 16.01 2.82
N ALA A 347 12.65 17.27 2.95
CA ALA A 347 12.81 17.97 4.24
C ALA A 347 12.13 19.35 4.20
N CYS A 348 11.73 19.87 5.37
CA CYS A 348 11.10 21.17 5.52
C CYS A 348 12.11 22.33 5.45
N SER A 349 11.97 23.21 4.44
CA SER A 349 12.86 24.36 4.27
C SER A 349 12.67 25.45 5.34
N THR A 350 11.45 25.65 5.84
CA THR A 350 11.15 26.68 6.84
C THR A 350 11.48 26.26 8.27
N CYS A 351 11.68 24.95 8.49
CA CYS A 351 12.05 24.37 9.77
C CYS A 351 13.57 24.31 9.96
N GLY A 352 14.36 24.75 8.96
CA GLY A 352 15.81 24.58 8.93
C GLY A 352 16.23 23.14 8.64
N GLY A 353 15.39 22.37 7.94
CA GLY A 353 15.61 20.95 7.66
C GLY A 353 16.88 20.69 6.86
N ASP A 354 17.72 19.82 7.42
CA ASP A 354 18.91 19.27 6.76
C ASP A 354 18.57 17.90 6.13
N LEU A 355 18.97 17.70 4.88
CA LEU A 355 18.69 16.48 4.10
C LEU A 355 20.00 15.83 3.67
N ASN A 356 20.33 14.71 4.31
CA ASN A 356 21.48 13.86 3.98
C ASN A 356 21.00 12.56 3.34
N VAL A 357 21.49 12.27 2.14
CA VAL A 357 21.04 11.11 1.36
C VAL A 357 22.22 10.35 0.77
N ARG A 358 22.27 9.05 1.05
CA ARG A 358 23.02 8.05 0.29
C ARG A 358 22.02 7.17 -0.45
N ASN A 359 22.09 7.17 -1.77
CA ASN A 359 21.16 6.44 -2.62
C ASN A 359 21.91 5.63 -3.67
N SER A 360 21.64 4.33 -3.72
CA SER A 360 22.14 3.40 -4.73
C SER A 360 20.97 2.60 -5.30
N GLN A 361 20.70 2.73 -6.60
CA GLN A 361 19.62 2.02 -7.27
C GLN A 361 20.17 1.27 -8.47
N THR A 362 19.92 -0.03 -8.53
CA THR A 362 20.31 -0.90 -9.65
C THR A 362 19.06 -1.59 -10.17
N ASN A 363 18.75 -1.36 -11.45
CA ASN A 363 17.69 -2.08 -12.15
C ASN A 363 18.32 -2.89 -13.29
N MET A 364 18.17 -4.21 -13.24
CA MET A 364 18.57 -5.15 -14.28
C MET A 364 17.38 -5.82 -14.98
N GLY A 365 16.16 -5.67 -14.43
CA GLY A 365 14.93 -6.17 -15.04
C GLY A 365 14.38 -5.23 -16.13
N ASP A 366 13.57 -5.77 -17.04
CA ASP A 366 12.89 -4.97 -18.05
C ASP A 366 11.81 -4.08 -17.41
N VAL A 367 11.73 -2.82 -17.82
CA VAL A 367 10.65 -1.90 -17.40
C VAL A 367 9.79 -1.53 -18.62
N ARG A 368 8.49 -1.81 -18.56
CA ARG A 368 7.54 -1.58 -19.65
C ARG A 368 6.31 -0.83 -19.17
N ALA A 369 5.92 0.19 -19.92
CA ALA A 369 4.65 0.89 -19.72
C ALA A 369 3.91 0.96 -21.05
N THR A 370 2.62 0.61 -21.07
CA THR A 370 1.81 0.63 -22.29
C THR A 370 0.43 1.19 -21.98
N ALA A 371 0.09 2.31 -22.59
CA ALA A 371 -1.25 2.88 -22.57
C ALA A 371 -1.90 2.69 -23.95
N THR A 372 -3.07 2.06 -24.00
CA THR A 372 -3.82 1.84 -25.24
C THR A 372 -5.22 2.41 -25.10
N THR A 373 -5.60 3.26 -26.06
CA THR A 373 -6.93 3.86 -26.10
C THR A 373 -7.57 3.64 -27.45
N ASN A 374 -8.79 3.16 -27.48
CA ASN A 374 -9.58 3.01 -28.70
C ASN A 374 -10.95 3.68 -28.55
N ILE A 375 -11.25 4.67 -29.41
CA ILE A 375 -12.57 5.31 -29.50
C ILE A 375 -13.13 5.00 -30.89
N ASN A 376 -14.17 4.18 -30.94
CA ASN A 376 -14.75 3.67 -32.18
C ASN A 376 -15.72 4.65 -32.86
N GLY A 377 -16.25 5.61 -32.10
CA GLY A 377 -17.18 6.64 -32.57
C GLY A 377 -16.61 8.03 -32.32
N TRP A 378 -17.26 8.81 -31.45
CA TRP A 378 -16.86 10.18 -31.14
C TRP A 378 -16.34 10.35 -29.71
N GLY A 379 -15.24 11.07 -29.54
CA GLY A 379 -14.70 11.47 -28.23
C GLY A 379 -14.40 12.96 -28.21
N ARG A 380 -14.73 13.68 -27.13
CA ARG A 380 -14.38 15.11 -26.98
C ARG A 380 -12.89 15.30 -26.70
N ASN A 381 -12.34 14.57 -25.74
CA ASN A 381 -10.95 14.68 -25.30
C ASN A 381 -10.39 13.29 -25.00
N VAL A 382 -9.19 13.00 -25.51
CA VAL A 382 -8.51 11.72 -25.28
C VAL A 382 -7.07 12.00 -24.91
N VAL A 383 -6.70 11.66 -23.68
CA VAL A 383 -5.36 11.81 -23.14
C VAL A 383 -4.83 10.42 -22.80
N ALA A 384 -3.73 10.03 -23.43
CA ALA A 384 -3.04 8.78 -23.14
C ALA A 384 -1.57 9.06 -22.83
N GLY A 385 -1.04 8.44 -21.78
CA GLY A 385 0.35 8.60 -21.37
C GLY A 385 0.93 7.28 -20.88
N SER A 386 2.15 6.98 -21.30
CA SER A 386 2.92 5.82 -20.82
C SER A 386 4.31 6.28 -20.41
N ASN A 387 4.71 5.98 -19.17
CA ASN A 387 6.02 6.33 -18.64
C ASN A 387 6.71 5.09 -18.07
N ALA A 388 7.89 4.75 -18.59
CA ALA A 388 8.71 3.64 -18.12
C ALA A 388 10.08 4.17 -17.69
N VAL A 389 10.44 4.00 -16.43
CA VAL A 389 11.68 4.53 -15.85
C VAL A 389 12.46 3.42 -15.15
N GLY A 390 13.73 3.21 -15.50
CA GLY A 390 14.56 2.19 -14.83
C GLY A 390 14.73 2.48 -13.33
N ASN A 391 15.35 3.61 -13.02
CA ASN A 391 15.50 4.12 -11.65
C ASN A 391 15.09 5.59 -11.62
N THR A 392 14.32 5.99 -10.62
CA THR A 392 14.00 7.39 -10.35
C THR A 392 14.33 7.77 -8.92
N ALA A 393 14.86 8.97 -8.75
CA ALA A 393 15.20 9.54 -7.46
C ALA A 393 14.84 11.02 -7.44
N SER A 394 14.04 11.44 -6.44
CA SER A 394 13.65 12.83 -6.25
C SER A 394 13.94 13.25 -4.82
N PHE A 395 14.79 14.27 -4.65
CA PHE A 395 15.14 14.82 -3.34
C PHE A 395 14.94 16.32 -3.35
N TYR A 396 14.19 16.84 -2.39
CA TYR A 396 13.93 18.27 -2.32
C TYR A 396 13.79 18.78 -0.89
N VAL A 397 14.15 20.04 -0.71
CA VAL A 397 13.93 20.79 0.53
C VAL A 397 12.90 21.86 0.20
N THR A 398 11.67 21.71 0.71
CA THR A 398 10.53 22.58 0.33
C THR A 398 9.85 23.18 1.55
N GLY A 399 9.24 24.35 1.38
CA GLY A 399 8.41 24.94 2.42
C GLY A 399 7.16 24.08 2.67
N PRO A 400 6.55 24.13 3.85
CA PRO A 400 5.27 23.48 4.10
C PRO A 400 4.23 24.06 3.13
N ASN A 401 3.45 23.20 2.50
CA ASN A 401 2.23 23.59 1.80
C ASN A 401 1.10 23.82 2.81
#